data_AF-A0A150RVH0-F1
#
_entry.id   AF-A0A150RVH0-F1
#
_cell.length_a   1.000
_cell.length_b   1.000
_cell.length_c   1.000
_cell.angle_alpha   90.00
_cell.angle_beta   90.00
_cell.angle_gamma   90.00
#
_symmetry.space_group_name_H-M   'P 1'
#
loop_
_entity.id
_entity.type
_entity.pdbx_description
1 polymer ?
#
loop_
_entity_poly.entity_id
_entity_poly.type
_entity_poly.pdbx_seq_one_letter_code
_entity_poly.pdbx_strand_id
1 'polypeptide(L)'
;MTTALILGSLHGAGCSDEPRDPADDPSGTGAGAGNGGPACEPSGGGPYWLLEGETVTFSVACATGLALAGDAFEVGPLPEGAVYDPVAREVTFSPGLDQAAVYEIEIRAAQTAEVGRVKVGVADNWADPANVPVVDPARYPEEYGLPVLFLSPAPDAKEYAPATVVYRGHTYEAEAELRGESSLSYPKQSYTLKFPKADKFNEPDEAGGFTDKRKVVLVSTFDDNSYVRQRLAYDLWNRLDPAHIQIKTYSAVLYIDGEYRGLYTVGDHVDGYLMEDHGYSQDGNLYKAVSHDANFALTAHAGDGEPKETLHDGFEKKEGLPEEGEPGAFADLEDLVNFVATSDKETFLAELGSRVDQRDYEDWWIFVTFIVANDSAGKNSYHYRDPATDGVFRYAPWDFNASFGQSWETERESASARVDYAGVNLLFQRFLEEPAIADPLRARYDEVLHGAFSDAEVQALVDGYVQRIDASARRDEARWGEAYRTYEGWSSRRDFTTYEEEIAYLKAWISERWQYQDALY
;
A
#
# COMPACT_ATOMS: atom_id res chain seq x y z
N MET A 1 20.63 9.01 -24.72
CA MET A 1 21.81 9.22 -23.85
C MET A 1 21.30 9.14 -22.44
N THR A 2 21.33 7.92 -21.92
CA THR A 2 20.65 7.51 -20.69
C THR A 2 21.75 7.42 -19.63
N THR A 3 21.72 8.33 -18.67
CA THR A 3 22.68 8.34 -17.56
C THR A 3 21.98 7.74 -16.35
N ALA A 4 22.26 6.47 -16.07
CA ALA A 4 21.87 5.81 -14.84
C ALA A 4 22.82 6.28 -13.72
N LEU A 5 22.27 6.89 -12.67
CA LEU A 5 22.96 7.14 -11.41
C LEU A 5 22.77 5.91 -10.51
N ILE A 6 23.89 5.29 -10.14
CA ILE A 6 23.96 4.22 -9.14
C ILE A 6 24.31 4.88 -7.79
N LEU A 7 23.44 4.72 -6.79
CA LEU A 7 23.71 5.06 -5.40
C LEU A 7 24.66 4.02 -4.80
N GLY A 8 25.89 4.44 -4.53
CA GLY A 8 26.91 3.67 -3.82
C GLY A 8 26.76 3.80 -2.31
N SER A 9 26.76 2.65 -1.63
CA SER A 9 26.81 2.51 -0.18
C SER A 9 28.20 2.88 0.36
N LEU A 10 28.22 3.77 1.36
CA LEU A 10 29.42 4.16 2.10
C LEU A 10 29.75 3.10 3.16
N HIS A 11 30.93 2.49 3.06
CA HIS A 11 31.58 1.80 4.17
C HIS A 11 32.91 2.49 4.50
N GLY A 12 33.08 2.75 5.80
CA GLY A 12 34.16 3.56 6.37
C GLY A 12 35.55 2.97 6.22
N ALA A 13 36.51 3.90 6.13
CA ALA A 13 37.93 3.70 5.93
C ALA A 13 38.65 3.04 7.12
N GLY A 14 39.67 2.24 6.79
CA GLY A 14 40.72 1.80 7.69
C GLY A 14 42.03 1.62 6.93
N CYS A 15 42.99 2.50 7.20
CA CYS A 15 44.26 2.70 6.52
C CYS A 15 45.23 1.50 6.54
N SER A 16 46.02 1.32 5.49
CA SER A 16 47.50 1.44 5.54
C SER A 16 48.15 1.12 4.18
N ASP A 17 48.92 2.08 3.69
CA ASP A 17 49.86 1.95 2.57
C ASP A 17 51.16 1.27 3.03
N GLU A 18 51.74 0.39 2.20
CA GLU A 18 53.14 0.52 1.77
C GLU A 18 53.45 -0.37 0.54
N PRO A 19 54.22 0.12 -0.46
CA PRO A 19 54.55 -0.61 -1.69
C PRO A 19 56.00 -1.11 -1.72
N ARG A 20 56.29 -2.21 -2.45
CA ARG A 20 57.54 -2.42 -3.24
C ARG A 20 57.60 -3.75 -4.01
N ASP A 21 57.60 -3.57 -5.34
CA ASP A 21 58.53 -4.09 -6.36
C ASP A 21 58.67 -5.57 -6.77
N PRO A 22 59.04 -5.79 -8.06
CA PRO A 22 58.75 -7.00 -8.83
C PRO A 22 59.98 -7.90 -9.02
N ALA A 23 59.77 -9.19 -9.32
CA ALA A 23 60.79 -10.05 -9.88
C ALA A 23 60.18 -11.11 -10.81
N ASP A 24 60.69 -11.12 -12.05
CA ASP A 24 60.52 -12.09 -13.12
C ASP A 24 60.92 -13.53 -12.71
N ASP A 25 60.23 -14.57 -13.21
CA ASP A 25 60.76 -15.50 -14.24
C ASP A 25 59.64 -16.49 -14.73
N PRO A 26 59.69 -16.99 -15.98
CA PRO A 26 58.55 -17.53 -16.72
C PRO A 26 58.54 -19.07 -16.84
N SER A 27 57.35 -19.63 -16.97
CA SER A 27 56.97 -20.89 -17.66
C SER A 27 55.54 -21.20 -17.22
N GLY A 28 54.51 -21.20 -18.07
CA GLY A 28 54.42 -21.88 -19.35
C GLY A 28 53.76 -23.24 -19.18
N THR A 29 52.47 -23.29 -18.84
CA THR A 29 51.50 -24.31 -19.31
C THR A 29 50.07 -23.83 -19.04
N GLY A 30 49.29 -23.69 -20.10
CA GLY A 30 47.98 -23.05 -20.09
C GLY A 30 46.90 -23.81 -19.33
N ALA A 31 46.05 -23.04 -18.65
CA ALA A 31 44.69 -23.43 -18.31
C ALA A 31 43.75 -22.68 -19.26
N GLY A 32 42.87 -23.45 -19.92
CA GLY A 32 42.05 -23.01 -21.04
C GLY A 32 41.15 -21.82 -20.70
N ALA A 33 41.19 -20.82 -21.58
CA ALA A 33 40.07 -19.93 -21.77
C ALA A 33 38.87 -20.80 -22.20
N GLY A 34 37.84 -20.85 -21.36
CA GLY A 34 36.54 -21.38 -21.75
C GLY A 34 36.03 -20.60 -22.95
N ASN A 35 36.01 -21.28 -24.09
CA ASN A 35 35.50 -20.76 -25.35
C ASN A 35 33.96 -20.86 -25.30
N GLY A 36 33.30 -19.94 -24.60
CA GLY A 36 31.86 -19.76 -24.67
C GLY A 36 31.54 -18.83 -25.84
N GLY A 37 30.82 -19.31 -26.85
CA GLY A 37 30.27 -18.43 -27.89
C GLY A 37 29.34 -17.37 -27.29
N PRO A 38 28.92 -16.35 -28.07
CA PRO A 38 27.92 -15.39 -27.59
C PRO A 38 26.66 -16.13 -27.12
N ALA A 39 26.15 -15.77 -25.94
CA ALA A 39 24.91 -16.34 -25.39
C ALA A 39 23.71 -15.93 -26.23
N CYS A 40 22.71 -16.80 -26.35
CA CYS A 40 21.46 -16.50 -27.02
C CYS A 40 20.51 -15.70 -26.12
N GLU A 41 20.35 -16.12 -24.87
CA GLU A 41 19.26 -15.69 -23.98
C GLU A 41 17.90 -15.83 -24.69
N PRO A 42 17.39 -17.07 -24.90
CA PRO A 42 16.16 -17.29 -25.64
C PRO A 42 15.01 -16.49 -25.02
N SER A 43 14.23 -15.81 -25.84
CA SER A 43 13.19 -14.92 -25.39
C SER A 43 12.07 -14.83 -26.41
N GLY A 44 10.85 -14.65 -25.92
CA GLY A 44 9.71 -14.22 -26.72
C GLY A 44 9.16 -12.87 -26.30
N GLY A 45 9.91 -12.10 -25.49
CA GLY A 45 9.41 -10.88 -24.86
C GLY A 45 8.48 -11.16 -23.67
N GLY A 46 7.54 -10.23 -23.44
CA GLY A 46 6.56 -10.32 -22.35
C GLY A 46 6.96 -9.57 -21.07
N PRO A 47 6.18 -9.73 -19.98
CA PRO A 47 4.99 -10.59 -19.86
C PRO A 47 3.87 -10.16 -20.81
N TYR A 48 3.05 -11.13 -21.24
CA TYR A 48 1.83 -10.88 -22.00
C TYR A 48 0.62 -11.07 -21.10
N TRP A 49 -0.33 -10.14 -21.19
CA TRP A 49 -1.61 -10.23 -20.49
C TRP A 49 -2.75 -10.14 -21.49
N LEU A 50 -3.72 -11.02 -21.37
CA LEU A 50 -4.89 -11.08 -22.23
C LEU A 50 -6.10 -11.59 -21.44
N LEU A 51 -7.29 -11.29 -21.91
CA LEU A 51 -8.54 -11.89 -21.42
C LEU A 51 -8.74 -13.27 -22.06
N GLU A 52 -9.44 -14.19 -21.39
CA GLU A 52 -9.89 -15.42 -22.03
C GLU A 52 -10.67 -15.16 -23.33
N GLY A 53 -10.41 -15.97 -24.36
CA GLY A 53 -10.94 -15.81 -25.70
C GLY A 53 -10.17 -14.83 -26.60
N GLU A 54 -9.27 -14.01 -26.05
CA GLU A 54 -8.35 -13.20 -26.85
C GLU A 54 -7.20 -14.05 -27.40
N THR A 55 -6.43 -13.50 -28.33
CA THR A 55 -5.28 -14.18 -28.93
C THR A 55 -4.02 -13.34 -28.82
N VAL A 56 -2.93 -13.97 -28.41
CA VAL A 56 -1.60 -13.37 -28.41
C VAL A 56 -0.69 -14.08 -29.41
N THR A 57 0.11 -13.33 -30.15
CA THR A 57 1.18 -13.84 -31.01
C THR A 57 2.48 -13.15 -30.66
N PHE A 58 3.56 -13.91 -30.48
CA PHE A 58 4.89 -13.37 -30.22
C PHE A 58 5.99 -14.17 -30.93
N SER A 59 7.05 -13.48 -31.32
CA SER A 59 8.19 -14.09 -32.01
C SER A 59 9.24 -14.58 -31.02
N VAL A 60 9.90 -15.69 -31.35
CA VAL A 60 10.97 -16.32 -30.58
C VAL A 60 12.32 -15.97 -31.18
N ALA A 61 13.21 -15.41 -30.35
CA ALA A 61 14.55 -15.00 -30.75
C ALA A 61 15.54 -15.06 -29.58
N CYS A 62 16.82 -14.82 -29.88
CA CYS A 62 17.83 -14.55 -28.86
C CYS A 62 17.71 -13.07 -28.43
N ALA A 63 17.55 -12.79 -27.13
CA ALA A 63 17.49 -11.43 -26.61
C ALA A 63 18.78 -10.65 -26.90
N THR A 64 19.91 -11.35 -27.05
CA THR A 64 21.21 -10.77 -27.43
C THR A 64 21.31 -10.37 -28.90
N GLY A 65 20.32 -10.74 -29.73
CA GLY A 65 20.35 -10.59 -31.18
C GLY A 65 21.19 -11.64 -31.91
N LEU A 66 21.68 -12.67 -31.21
CA LEU A 66 22.37 -13.80 -31.82
C LEU A 66 21.47 -14.50 -32.84
N ALA A 67 21.93 -14.59 -34.09
CA ALA A 67 21.22 -15.30 -35.13
C ALA A 67 21.51 -16.81 -35.04
N LEU A 68 20.50 -17.60 -34.67
CA LEU A 68 20.58 -19.07 -34.70
C LEU A 68 19.98 -19.65 -35.97
N ALA A 69 20.33 -20.90 -36.29
CA ALA A 69 19.81 -21.64 -37.45
C ALA A 69 18.29 -21.87 -37.39
N GLY A 70 17.67 -22.21 -38.52
CA GLY A 70 16.21 -22.22 -38.70
C GLY A 70 15.43 -22.96 -37.60
N ASP A 71 15.87 -24.16 -37.23
CA ASP A 71 15.27 -25.08 -36.26
C ASP A 71 15.88 -24.98 -34.85
N ALA A 72 16.56 -23.88 -34.53
CA ALA A 72 17.37 -23.79 -33.31
C ALA A 72 16.56 -23.66 -31.99
N PHE A 73 15.25 -23.45 -32.07
CA PHE A 73 14.40 -23.29 -30.90
C PHE A 73 13.38 -24.43 -30.78
N GLU A 74 13.31 -25.00 -29.59
CA GLU A 74 12.22 -25.87 -29.16
C GLU A 74 11.35 -25.09 -28.18
N VAL A 75 10.04 -25.03 -28.41
CA VAL A 75 9.11 -24.28 -27.57
C VAL A 75 8.09 -25.23 -26.95
N GLY A 76 7.98 -25.20 -25.63
CA GLY A 76 6.98 -25.95 -24.89
C GLY A 76 7.46 -26.44 -23.51
N PRO A 77 6.56 -27.01 -22.70
CA PRO A 77 5.20 -27.44 -23.05
C PRO A 77 4.28 -26.26 -23.39
N LEU A 78 3.46 -26.43 -24.44
CA LEU A 78 2.47 -25.44 -24.87
C LEU A 78 1.12 -25.76 -24.23
N PRO A 79 0.38 -24.76 -23.72
CA PRO A 79 -0.99 -24.96 -23.25
C PRO A 79 -1.92 -25.34 -24.42
N GLU A 80 -3.09 -25.90 -24.08
CA GLU A 80 -4.15 -26.11 -25.07
C GLU A 80 -4.53 -24.78 -25.73
N GLY A 81 -4.75 -24.78 -27.04
CA GLY A 81 -4.98 -23.57 -27.83
C GLY A 81 -3.70 -22.81 -28.26
N ALA A 82 -2.50 -23.25 -27.83
CA ALA A 82 -1.24 -22.67 -28.28
C ALA A 82 -0.53 -23.52 -29.35
N VAL A 83 0.07 -22.83 -30.33
CA VAL A 83 0.82 -23.44 -31.44
C VAL A 83 2.12 -22.66 -31.66
N TYR A 84 3.23 -23.38 -31.86
CA TYR A 84 4.50 -22.81 -32.31
C TYR A 84 4.74 -23.13 -33.79
N ASP A 85 4.94 -22.10 -34.60
CA ASP A 85 5.44 -22.22 -35.98
C ASP A 85 6.97 -22.07 -35.96
N PRO A 86 7.74 -23.15 -36.16
CA PRO A 86 9.21 -23.10 -36.16
C PRO A 86 9.80 -22.38 -37.37
N VAL A 87 9.04 -22.23 -38.46
CA VAL A 87 9.50 -21.53 -39.68
C VAL A 87 9.37 -20.02 -39.48
N ALA A 88 8.21 -19.56 -39.01
CA ALA A 88 7.98 -18.16 -38.67
C ALA A 88 8.69 -17.76 -37.35
N ARG A 89 9.00 -18.75 -36.51
CA ARG A 89 9.43 -18.60 -35.12
C ARG A 89 8.43 -17.81 -34.29
N GLU A 90 7.15 -18.15 -34.45
CA GLU A 90 6.07 -17.46 -33.76
C GLU A 90 5.26 -18.44 -32.93
N VAL A 91 4.93 -18.03 -31.70
CA VAL A 91 3.94 -18.70 -30.87
C VAL A 91 2.66 -17.92 -31.00
N THR A 92 1.56 -18.60 -31.29
CA THR A 92 0.20 -18.06 -31.20
C THR A 92 -0.56 -18.83 -30.12
N PHE A 93 -1.21 -18.13 -29.19
CA PHE A 93 -2.03 -18.73 -28.14
C PHE A 93 -3.40 -18.05 -28.09
N SER A 94 -4.45 -18.87 -28.21
CA SER A 94 -5.86 -18.48 -28.10
C SER A 94 -6.54 -19.29 -26.98
N PRO A 95 -6.45 -18.86 -25.70
CA PRO A 95 -7.10 -19.55 -24.59
C PRO A 95 -8.64 -19.60 -24.75
N GLY A 96 -9.22 -20.73 -24.33
CA GLY A 96 -10.66 -20.85 -24.08
C GLY A 96 -11.12 -20.06 -22.84
N LEU A 97 -12.42 -20.14 -22.56
CA LEU A 97 -13.09 -19.49 -21.41
C LEU A 97 -13.00 -20.30 -20.11
N ASP A 98 -12.09 -21.27 -20.05
CA ASP A 98 -11.80 -22.15 -18.91
C ASP A 98 -10.29 -22.24 -18.63
N GLN A 99 -9.54 -21.25 -19.11
CA GLN A 99 -8.08 -21.24 -19.15
C GLN A 99 -7.46 -20.07 -18.37
N ALA A 100 -8.23 -19.39 -17.51
CA ALA A 100 -7.74 -18.38 -16.58
C ALA A 100 -6.61 -18.94 -15.69
N ALA A 101 -5.38 -18.55 -16.01
CA ALA A 101 -4.15 -19.02 -15.37
C ALA A 101 -2.96 -18.16 -15.80
N VAL A 102 -1.85 -18.29 -15.08
CA VAL A 102 -0.53 -17.84 -15.53
C VAL A 102 0.21 -19.03 -16.17
N TYR A 103 0.63 -18.85 -17.42
CA TYR A 103 1.39 -19.84 -18.19
C TYR A 103 2.84 -19.38 -18.35
N GLU A 104 3.77 -20.31 -18.16
CA GLU A 104 5.20 -20.11 -18.42
C GLU A 104 5.58 -20.99 -19.63
N ILE A 105 5.73 -20.37 -20.79
CA ILE A 105 6.12 -21.07 -22.02
C ILE A 105 7.64 -21.11 -22.10
N GLU A 106 8.23 -22.31 -22.00
CA GLU A 106 9.69 -22.47 -22.10
C GLU A 106 10.16 -22.42 -23.56
N ILE A 107 11.28 -21.73 -23.78
CA ILE A 107 11.98 -21.64 -25.06
C ILE A 107 13.39 -22.20 -24.86
N ARG A 108 13.71 -23.31 -25.51
CA ARG A 108 15.04 -23.95 -25.43
C ARG A 108 15.81 -23.67 -26.69
N ALA A 109 16.99 -23.06 -26.59
CA ALA A 109 17.92 -22.95 -27.70
C ALA A 109 18.79 -24.20 -27.77
N ALA A 110 18.53 -25.07 -28.75
CA ALA A 110 19.19 -26.37 -28.87
C ALA A 110 20.72 -26.26 -29.04
N GLN A 111 21.20 -25.17 -29.64
CA GLN A 111 22.62 -24.97 -29.94
C GLN A 111 23.45 -24.51 -28.73
N THR A 112 22.82 -23.87 -27.75
CA THR A 112 23.49 -23.31 -26.57
C THR A 112 23.05 -23.94 -25.26
N ALA A 113 22.04 -24.82 -25.31
CA ALA A 113 21.39 -25.42 -24.15
C ALA A 113 20.79 -24.40 -23.16
N GLU A 114 20.56 -23.17 -23.62
CA GLU A 114 19.94 -22.11 -22.84
C GLU A 114 18.42 -22.27 -22.83
N VAL A 115 17.79 -21.84 -21.74
CA VAL A 115 16.34 -21.88 -21.56
C VAL A 115 15.82 -20.50 -21.18
N GLY A 116 14.94 -19.96 -22.02
CA GLY A 116 14.13 -18.78 -21.75
C GLY A 116 12.72 -19.15 -21.33
N ARG A 117 12.00 -18.19 -20.75
CA ARG A 117 10.58 -18.33 -20.40
C ARG A 117 9.81 -17.09 -20.83
N VAL A 118 8.59 -17.30 -21.31
CA VAL A 118 7.64 -16.24 -21.61
C VAL A 118 6.43 -16.43 -20.70
N LYS A 119 6.20 -15.46 -19.83
CA LYS A 119 4.99 -15.39 -19.00
C LYS A 119 3.82 -14.89 -19.84
N VAL A 120 2.75 -15.66 -19.86
CA VAL A 120 1.46 -15.29 -20.45
C VAL A 120 0.37 -15.46 -19.39
N GLY A 121 -0.17 -14.36 -18.89
CA GLY A 121 -1.29 -14.38 -17.96
C GLY A 121 -2.61 -14.20 -18.69
N VAL A 122 -3.50 -15.16 -18.51
CA VAL A 122 -4.84 -15.18 -19.12
C VAL A 122 -5.85 -14.85 -18.04
N ALA A 123 -6.48 -13.69 -18.13
CA ALA A 123 -7.43 -13.22 -17.13
C ALA A 123 -8.83 -13.81 -17.33
N ASP A 124 -9.49 -14.18 -16.23
CA ASP A 124 -10.87 -14.71 -16.25
C ASP A 124 -11.84 -13.71 -16.89
N ASN A 125 -12.71 -14.23 -17.76
CA ASN A 125 -13.73 -13.45 -18.46
C ASN A 125 -15.12 -13.64 -17.83
N TRP A 126 -15.24 -13.31 -16.54
CA TRP A 126 -16.50 -13.35 -15.77
C TRP A 126 -17.70 -12.64 -16.40
N ALA A 127 -17.50 -11.77 -17.40
CA ALA A 127 -18.59 -11.10 -18.12
C ALA A 127 -19.18 -11.95 -19.25
N ASP A 128 -18.45 -12.96 -19.76
CA ASP A 128 -18.97 -13.86 -20.79
C ASP A 128 -19.98 -14.85 -20.19
N PRO A 129 -21.19 -14.99 -20.75
CA PRO A 129 -22.17 -15.97 -20.26
C PRO A 129 -21.72 -17.43 -20.31
N ALA A 130 -20.71 -17.76 -21.12
CA ALA A 130 -20.11 -19.08 -21.22
C ALA A 130 -18.84 -19.26 -20.37
N ASN A 131 -18.49 -18.26 -19.53
CA ASN A 131 -17.34 -18.31 -18.66
C ASN A 131 -17.35 -19.54 -17.74
N VAL A 132 -16.18 -20.14 -17.56
CA VAL A 132 -15.93 -21.11 -16.50
C VAL A 132 -15.09 -20.39 -15.43
N PRO A 133 -15.62 -20.17 -14.21
CA PRO A 133 -14.86 -19.51 -13.16
C PRO A 133 -13.53 -20.20 -12.89
N VAL A 134 -12.55 -19.44 -12.41
CA VAL A 134 -11.21 -19.93 -12.11
C VAL A 134 -11.25 -21.27 -11.35
N VAL A 135 -10.79 -22.32 -12.04
CA VAL A 135 -10.89 -23.71 -11.55
C VAL A 135 -9.80 -24.05 -10.54
N ASP A 136 -8.59 -23.53 -10.76
CA ASP A 136 -7.43 -23.77 -9.91
C ASP A 136 -6.79 -22.43 -9.48
N PRO A 137 -7.21 -21.88 -8.32
CA PRO A 137 -6.64 -20.66 -7.76
C PRO A 137 -5.11 -20.65 -7.66
N ALA A 138 -4.47 -21.81 -7.45
CA ALA A 138 -3.02 -21.90 -7.34
C ALA A 138 -2.30 -21.64 -8.66
N ARG A 139 -2.99 -21.83 -9.80
CA ARG A 139 -2.49 -21.52 -11.14
C ARG A 139 -2.82 -20.11 -11.63
N TYR A 140 -3.57 -19.34 -10.84
CA TYR A 140 -3.92 -17.95 -11.15
C TYR A 140 -3.40 -16.98 -10.07
N PRO A 141 -2.08 -16.95 -9.79
CA PRO A 141 -1.52 -16.13 -8.72
C PRO A 141 -1.48 -14.62 -9.06
N GLU A 142 -1.64 -14.26 -10.33
CA GLU A 142 -1.54 -12.88 -10.83
C GLU A 142 -2.58 -12.60 -11.93
N GLU A 143 -3.12 -11.39 -11.95
CA GLU A 143 -4.02 -10.87 -12.97
C GLU A 143 -3.52 -9.48 -13.39
N TYR A 144 -3.16 -9.31 -14.67
CA TYR A 144 -2.54 -8.08 -15.21
C TYR A 144 -1.34 -7.56 -14.40
N GLY A 145 -0.57 -8.47 -13.80
CA GLY A 145 0.63 -8.16 -13.01
C GLY A 145 0.36 -7.74 -11.56
N LEU A 146 -0.91 -7.72 -11.14
CA LEU A 146 -1.27 -7.63 -9.73
C LEU A 146 -1.42 -9.03 -9.13
N PRO A 147 -1.01 -9.23 -7.87
CA PRO A 147 -1.27 -10.49 -7.19
C PRO A 147 -2.78 -10.71 -6.99
N VAL A 148 -3.20 -11.98 -7.03
CA VAL A 148 -4.59 -12.39 -6.83
C VAL A 148 -4.74 -13.08 -5.49
N LEU A 149 -5.75 -12.67 -4.73
CA LEU A 149 -6.14 -13.29 -3.48
C LEU A 149 -7.51 -13.95 -3.66
N PHE A 150 -7.59 -15.24 -3.33
CA PHE A 150 -8.85 -15.98 -3.30
C PHE A 150 -9.24 -16.22 -1.86
N LEU A 151 -10.47 -15.87 -1.49
CA LEU A 151 -11.02 -16.06 -0.16
C LEU A 151 -12.30 -16.91 -0.24
N SER A 152 -12.43 -17.91 0.62
CA SER A 152 -13.66 -18.71 0.74
C SER A 152 -13.79 -19.32 2.14
N PRO A 153 -14.97 -19.31 2.78
CA PRO A 153 -16.20 -18.67 2.33
C PRO A 153 -16.15 -17.14 2.43
N ALA A 154 -17.09 -16.45 1.79
CA ALA A 154 -17.35 -15.04 2.07
C ALA A 154 -17.72 -14.84 3.55
N PRO A 155 -17.10 -13.90 4.27
CA PRO A 155 -17.54 -13.52 5.61
C PRO A 155 -18.82 -12.68 5.54
N ASP A 156 -19.72 -12.85 6.52
CA ASP A 156 -21.04 -12.21 6.57
C ASP A 156 -21.25 -11.31 7.81
N ALA A 157 -20.29 -11.29 8.74
CA ALA A 157 -20.36 -10.51 9.98
C ALA A 157 -18.99 -9.93 10.37
N LYS A 158 -19.01 -8.96 11.31
CA LYS A 158 -17.82 -8.45 12.00
C LYS A 158 -17.40 -9.39 13.13
N GLU A 159 -17.22 -10.65 12.77
CA GLU A 159 -16.81 -11.72 13.66
C GLU A 159 -15.93 -12.69 12.86
N TYR A 160 -14.73 -12.97 13.36
CA TYR A 160 -13.82 -13.92 12.74
C TYR A 160 -14.46 -15.30 12.60
N ALA A 161 -14.58 -15.76 11.36
CA ALA A 161 -14.99 -17.11 11.02
C ALA A 161 -13.87 -17.83 10.24
N PRO A 162 -13.75 -19.17 10.35
CA PRO A 162 -12.78 -19.92 9.56
C PRO A 162 -12.93 -19.68 8.06
N ALA A 163 -11.80 -19.47 7.38
CA ALA A 163 -11.74 -19.26 5.95
C ALA A 163 -10.45 -19.85 5.36
N THR A 164 -10.46 -20.13 4.07
CA THR A 164 -9.29 -20.50 3.29
C THR A 164 -8.89 -19.31 2.43
N VAL A 165 -7.60 -18.98 2.42
CA VAL A 165 -7.02 -17.96 1.55
C VAL A 165 -5.99 -18.61 0.63
N VAL A 166 -6.16 -18.47 -0.68
CA VAL A 166 -5.13 -18.86 -1.66
C VAL A 166 -4.46 -17.61 -2.21
N TYR A 167 -3.13 -17.54 -2.10
CA TYR A 167 -2.34 -16.40 -2.53
C TYR A 167 -0.95 -16.87 -2.99
N ARG A 168 -0.53 -16.45 -4.18
CA ARG A 168 0.73 -16.89 -4.83
C ARG A 168 0.96 -18.41 -4.80
N GLY A 169 -0.10 -19.20 -4.99
CA GLY A 169 -0.05 -20.66 -4.99
C GLY A 169 0.06 -21.31 -3.61
N HIS A 170 0.15 -20.54 -2.53
CA HIS A 170 0.06 -21.05 -1.16
C HIS A 170 -1.38 -21.01 -0.65
N THR A 171 -1.79 -22.04 0.09
CA THR A 171 -3.11 -22.14 0.71
C THR A 171 -2.96 -21.96 2.22
N TYR A 172 -3.52 -20.88 2.74
CA TYR A 172 -3.59 -20.58 4.17
C TYR A 172 -4.92 -21.06 4.75
N GLU A 173 -4.86 -21.76 5.88
CA GLU A 173 -5.97 -21.81 6.81
C GLU A 173 -5.99 -20.48 7.57
N ALA A 174 -7.08 -19.73 7.52
CA ALA A 174 -7.20 -18.40 8.09
C ALA A 174 -8.54 -18.22 8.81
N GLU A 175 -8.72 -17.03 9.39
CA GLU A 175 -10.03 -16.53 9.80
C GLU A 175 -10.28 -15.22 9.04
N ALA A 176 -11.54 -14.95 8.68
CA ALA A 176 -11.94 -13.74 8.00
C ALA A 176 -13.17 -13.10 8.65
N GLU A 177 -13.28 -11.79 8.59
CA GLU A 177 -14.44 -11.02 9.04
C GLU A 177 -14.71 -9.83 8.11
N LEU A 178 -15.94 -9.33 8.11
CA LEU A 178 -16.25 -7.99 7.58
C LEU A 178 -15.56 -6.93 8.44
N ARG A 179 -15.17 -5.82 7.82
CA ARG A 179 -14.60 -4.68 8.54
C ARG A 179 -15.15 -3.34 8.07
N GLY A 180 -14.95 -2.34 8.92
CA GLY A 180 -15.44 -0.98 8.73
C GLY A 180 -16.75 -0.74 9.48
N GLU A 181 -17.26 0.48 9.34
CA GLU A 181 -18.51 0.94 9.98
C GLU A 181 -19.50 1.43 8.94
N SER A 182 -19.25 2.59 8.32
CA SER A 182 -20.05 3.10 7.20
C SER A 182 -19.90 2.19 5.97
N SER A 183 -18.68 1.75 5.68
CA SER A 183 -18.34 0.91 4.53
C SER A 183 -18.96 -0.49 4.55
N LEU A 184 -19.54 -0.94 5.67
CA LEU A 184 -20.33 -2.17 5.71
C LEU A 184 -21.57 -2.11 4.82
N SER A 185 -22.08 -0.89 4.58
CA SER A 185 -23.23 -0.64 3.71
C SER A 185 -22.88 -0.57 2.22
N TYR A 186 -21.59 -0.60 1.87
CA TYR A 186 -21.16 -0.58 0.48
C TYR A 186 -21.48 -1.92 -0.21
N PRO A 187 -21.92 -1.90 -1.48
CA PRO A 187 -22.05 -3.10 -2.30
C PRO A 187 -20.77 -3.92 -2.41
N LYS A 188 -19.60 -3.27 -2.31
CA LYS A 188 -18.28 -3.87 -2.32
C LYS A 188 -17.63 -3.69 -0.94
N GLN A 189 -17.75 -4.71 -0.10
CA GLN A 189 -17.34 -4.68 1.30
C GLN A 189 -15.82 -4.88 1.49
N SER A 190 -15.32 -4.49 2.66
CA SER A 190 -13.94 -4.66 3.10
C SER A 190 -13.81 -5.81 4.11
N TYR A 191 -12.62 -6.43 4.18
CA TYR A 191 -12.39 -7.61 5.02
C TYR A 191 -11.13 -7.48 5.88
N THR A 192 -11.11 -8.18 7.02
CA THR A 192 -9.87 -8.44 7.78
C THR A 192 -9.60 -9.93 7.75
N LEU A 193 -8.36 -10.30 7.44
CA LEU A 193 -7.86 -11.67 7.42
C LEU A 193 -6.90 -11.89 8.58
N LYS A 194 -6.96 -13.07 9.20
CA LYS A 194 -6.18 -13.43 10.38
C LYS A 194 -5.56 -14.82 10.18
N PHE A 195 -4.23 -14.87 10.09
CA PHE A 195 -3.44 -16.06 9.72
C PHE A 195 -2.71 -16.72 10.90
N PRO A 196 -2.76 -18.04 11.11
CA PRO A 196 -2.11 -18.72 12.23
C PRO A 196 -0.66 -18.27 12.49
N LYS A 197 -0.23 -18.22 13.76
CA LYS A 197 1.15 -17.80 14.09
C LYS A 197 2.24 -18.64 13.42
N ALA A 198 1.92 -19.90 13.10
CA ALA A 198 2.83 -20.83 12.44
C ALA A 198 2.84 -20.72 10.90
N ASP A 199 1.87 -20.01 10.32
CA ASP A 199 1.73 -19.81 8.87
C ASP A 199 1.19 -18.39 8.61
N LYS A 200 2.04 -17.40 8.88
CA LYS A 200 1.71 -15.98 8.69
C LYS A 200 1.69 -15.63 7.20
N PHE A 201 0.92 -14.61 6.85
CA PHE A 201 0.83 -14.15 5.46
C PHE A 201 2.15 -13.53 4.98
N ASN A 202 2.54 -13.88 3.75
CA ASN A 202 3.80 -13.46 3.15
C ASN A 202 3.63 -12.99 1.71
N GLU A 203 4.04 -11.74 1.46
CA GLU A 203 4.18 -11.11 0.16
C GLU A 203 5.54 -10.36 0.11
N PRO A 204 6.61 -10.99 -0.37
CA PRO A 204 7.93 -10.37 -0.40
C PRO A 204 8.12 -9.33 -1.52
N ASP A 205 7.34 -9.42 -2.61
CA ASP A 205 7.56 -8.62 -3.81
C ASP A 205 6.85 -7.26 -3.75
N GLU A 206 5.87 -7.10 -2.85
CA GLU A 206 5.09 -5.87 -2.70
C GLU A 206 5.48 -5.06 -1.45
N ALA A 207 5.19 -3.75 -1.52
CA ALA A 207 5.31 -2.81 -0.40
C ALA A 207 6.67 -2.85 0.34
N GLY A 208 7.76 -3.15 -0.38
CA GLY A 208 9.10 -3.25 0.19
C GLY A 208 9.27 -4.43 1.17
N GLY A 209 8.52 -5.51 0.97
CA GLY A 209 8.52 -6.70 1.83
C GLY A 209 7.37 -6.65 2.83
N PHE A 210 6.22 -7.17 2.42
CA PHE A 210 5.01 -7.35 3.22
C PHE A 210 4.93 -8.79 3.76
N THR A 211 5.83 -9.10 4.69
CA THR A 211 6.07 -10.47 5.18
C THR A 211 5.71 -10.62 6.66
N ASP A 212 5.56 -11.87 7.10
CA ASP A 212 5.28 -12.25 8.49
C ASP A 212 4.05 -11.58 9.13
N LYS A 213 2.99 -11.38 8.34
CA LYS A 213 1.78 -10.69 8.79
C LYS A 213 0.77 -11.62 9.45
N ARG A 214 0.47 -11.37 10.73
CA ARG A 214 -0.56 -12.12 11.49
C ARG A 214 -1.96 -11.74 11.06
N LYS A 215 -2.20 -10.47 10.77
CA LYS A 215 -3.45 -9.94 10.26
C LYS A 215 -3.20 -9.02 9.08
N VAL A 216 -4.09 -9.06 8.11
CA VAL A 216 -4.04 -8.28 6.88
C VAL A 216 -5.41 -7.70 6.62
N VAL A 217 -5.47 -6.48 6.11
CA VAL A 217 -6.73 -5.84 5.75
C VAL A 217 -6.89 -5.84 4.23
N LEU A 218 -8.12 -6.07 3.77
CA LEU A 218 -8.53 -5.90 2.38
C LEU A 218 -9.51 -4.75 2.34
N VAL A 219 -9.04 -3.55 1.99
CA VAL A 219 -9.87 -2.35 1.96
C VAL A 219 -10.42 -2.14 0.56
N SER A 220 -11.74 -2.08 0.47
CA SER A 220 -12.47 -1.76 -0.73
C SER A 220 -12.21 -0.31 -1.14
N THR A 221 -12.09 -0.09 -2.44
CA THR A 221 -11.96 1.24 -3.06
C THR A 221 -13.31 1.77 -3.54
N PHE A 222 -14.42 1.27 -2.99
CA PHE A 222 -15.75 1.53 -3.55
C PHE A 222 -16.11 3.01 -3.64
N ASP A 223 -15.70 3.80 -2.65
CA ASP A 223 -15.90 5.25 -2.58
C ASP A 223 -14.72 6.05 -3.15
N ASP A 224 -13.72 5.39 -3.73
CA ASP A 224 -12.57 6.01 -4.40
C ASP A 224 -12.39 5.39 -5.79
N ASN A 225 -13.07 5.96 -6.79
CA ASN A 225 -12.94 5.54 -8.19
C ASN A 225 -11.57 5.88 -8.82
N SER A 226 -10.63 6.49 -8.06
CA SER A 226 -9.22 6.61 -8.45
C SER A 226 -8.42 5.35 -8.10
N TYR A 227 -8.88 4.58 -7.09
CA TYR A 227 -8.21 3.42 -6.50
C TYR A 227 -6.85 3.71 -5.84
N VAL A 228 -6.47 4.98 -5.66
CA VAL A 228 -5.11 5.36 -5.25
C VAL A 228 -5.03 6.18 -3.96
N ARG A 229 -6.08 6.88 -3.52
CA ARG A 229 -5.97 7.88 -2.44
C ARG A 229 -5.45 7.30 -1.14
N GLN A 230 -6.09 6.22 -0.69
CA GLN A 230 -5.75 5.61 0.58
C GLN A 230 -4.32 5.05 0.58
N ARG A 231 -3.94 4.38 -0.51
CA ARG A 231 -2.57 3.90 -0.68
C ARG A 231 -1.58 5.07 -0.66
N LEU A 232 -1.83 6.11 -1.46
CA LEU A 232 -0.98 7.30 -1.53
C LEU A 232 -0.80 7.93 -0.15
N ALA A 233 -1.86 8.07 0.64
CA ALA A 233 -1.80 8.66 1.98
C ALA A 233 -0.83 7.88 2.90
N TYR A 234 -0.96 6.55 2.99
CA TYR A 234 -0.04 5.74 3.81
C TYR A 234 1.40 5.80 3.29
N ASP A 235 1.56 5.78 1.97
CA ASP A 235 2.86 5.86 1.33
C ASP A 235 3.56 7.21 1.56
N LEU A 236 2.80 8.30 1.65
CA LEU A 236 3.31 9.61 2.03
C LEU A 236 3.69 9.65 3.52
N TRP A 237 2.85 9.14 4.42
CA TRP A 237 3.19 9.01 5.84
C TRP A 237 4.51 8.25 6.07
N ASN A 238 4.66 7.09 5.41
CA ASN A 238 5.85 6.25 5.54
C ASN A 238 7.13 6.93 5.04
N ARG A 239 7.01 7.91 4.14
CA ARG A 239 8.13 8.67 3.56
C ARG A 239 8.58 9.86 4.43
N LEU A 240 7.75 10.31 5.38
CA LEU A 240 8.09 11.44 6.25
C LEU A 240 9.24 11.09 7.21
N ASP A 241 9.20 9.89 7.78
CA ASP A 241 10.25 9.37 8.65
C ASP A 241 10.24 7.82 8.65
N PRO A 242 11.38 7.14 8.42
CA PRO A 242 11.46 5.69 8.54
C PRO A 242 11.26 5.15 9.97
N ALA A 243 11.32 6.01 10.99
CA ALA A 243 11.08 5.64 12.38
C ALA A 243 9.59 5.67 12.78
N HIS A 244 8.71 6.17 11.90
CA HIS A 244 7.26 6.11 12.10
C HIS A 244 6.77 4.67 12.25
N ILE A 245 5.62 4.49 12.91
CA ILE A 245 4.83 3.28 12.74
C ILE A 245 4.28 3.31 11.31
N GLN A 246 4.95 2.60 10.41
CA GLN A 246 4.64 2.56 9.00
C GLN A 246 3.45 1.64 8.73
N ILE A 247 2.58 2.08 7.82
CA ILE A 247 1.46 1.27 7.32
C ILE A 247 1.79 0.87 5.88
N LYS A 248 2.21 -0.37 5.66
CA LYS A 248 2.53 -0.86 4.32
C LYS A 248 1.24 -1.24 3.59
N THR A 249 1.14 -0.83 2.33
CA THR A 249 0.00 -1.17 1.47
C THR A 249 0.41 -1.48 0.04
N TYR A 250 -0.40 -2.29 -0.65
CA TYR A 250 -0.28 -2.57 -2.08
C TYR A 250 -1.64 -2.89 -2.69
N SER A 251 -1.70 -3.07 -4.01
CA SER A 251 -2.94 -3.35 -4.74
C SER A 251 -3.00 -4.82 -5.13
N ALA A 252 -4.15 -5.47 -4.95
CA ALA A 252 -4.39 -6.86 -5.33
C ALA A 252 -5.78 -7.04 -5.93
N VAL A 253 -5.96 -8.08 -6.74
CA VAL A 253 -7.27 -8.51 -7.23
C VAL A 253 -7.85 -9.54 -6.26
N LEU A 254 -9.12 -9.37 -5.88
CA LEU A 254 -9.82 -10.26 -4.97
C LEU A 254 -10.86 -11.10 -5.71
N TYR A 255 -10.87 -12.40 -5.42
CA TYR A 255 -11.96 -13.31 -5.72
C TYR A 255 -12.53 -13.86 -4.41
N ILE A 256 -13.85 -13.92 -4.30
CA ILE A 256 -14.52 -14.53 -3.14
C ILE A 256 -15.51 -15.57 -3.65
N ASP A 257 -15.39 -16.79 -3.14
CA ASP A 257 -16.21 -17.95 -3.55
C ASP A 257 -16.21 -18.17 -5.07
N GLY A 258 -15.06 -17.95 -5.71
CA GLY A 258 -14.86 -18.08 -7.15
C GLY A 258 -15.37 -16.89 -7.97
N GLU A 259 -15.99 -15.88 -7.36
CA GLU A 259 -16.48 -14.69 -8.05
C GLU A 259 -15.48 -13.54 -7.99
N TYR A 260 -15.26 -12.87 -9.13
CA TYR A 260 -14.48 -11.63 -9.18
C TYR A 260 -15.12 -10.55 -8.29
N ARG A 261 -14.34 -10.07 -7.31
CA ARG A 261 -14.74 -8.97 -6.42
C ARG A 261 -14.05 -7.65 -6.76
N GLY A 262 -12.93 -7.67 -7.47
CA GLY A 262 -12.30 -6.44 -7.94
C GLY A 262 -10.95 -6.12 -7.33
N LEU A 263 -10.50 -4.90 -7.57
CA LEU A 263 -9.28 -4.29 -7.06
C LEU A 263 -9.46 -3.86 -5.60
N TYR A 264 -8.53 -4.25 -4.74
CA TYR A 264 -8.51 -3.91 -3.33
C TYR A 264 -7.15 -3.32 -2.93
N THR A 265 -7.16 -2.47 -1.90
CA THR A 265 -5.93 -2.09 -1.19
C THR A 265 -5.69 -3.10 -0.08
N VAL A 266 -4.62 -3.89 -0.21
CA VAL A 266 -4.12 -4.78 0.83
C VAL A 266 -3.22 -3.97 1.76
N GLY A 267 -3.34 -4.14 3.07
CA GLY A 267 -2.53 -3.38 4.01
C GLY A 267 -2.35 -4.01 5.37
N ASP A 268 -1.46 -3.40 6.15
CA ASP A 268 -1.27 -3.72 7.56
C ASP A 268 -2.56 -3.51 8.36
N HIS A 269 -2.79 -4.39 9.33
CA HIS A 269 -3.78 -4.17 10.37
C HIS A 269 -3.11 -3.46 11.56
N VAL A 270 -3.62 -2.30 11.97
CA VAL A 270 -3.08 -1.58 13.14
C VAL A 270 -3.48 -2.32 14.42
N ASP A 271 -2.55 -3.10 14.95
CA ASP A 271 -2.67 -3.86 16.20
C ASP A 271 -1.28 -4.12 16.81
N GLY A 272 -1.21 -4.88 17.90
CA GLY A 272 0.02 -5.24 18.59
C GLY A 272 1.01 -6.03 17.72
N TYR A 273 0.55 -6.74 16.69
CA TYR A 273 1.48 -7.41 15.76
C TYR A 273 2.19 -6.38 14.87
N LEU A 274 1.49 -5.33 14.42
CA LEU A 274 2.15 -4.21 13.76
C LEU A 274 3.17 -3.53 14.69
N MET A 275 2.86 -3.40 15.98
CA MET A 275 3.79 -2.85 16.97
C MET A 275 5.04 -3.72 17.12
N GLU A 276 4.89 -5.05 17.18
CA GLU A 276 6.01 -6.01 17.18
C GLU A 276 6.87 -5.87 15.92
N ASP A 277 6.25 -5.73 14.75
CA ASP A 277 6.98 -5.54 13.47
C ASP A 277 7.87 -4.27 13.49
N HIS A 278 7.54 -3.30 14.34
CA HIS A 278 8.29 -2.05 14.53
C HIS A 278 9.18 -2.06 15.78
N GLY A 279 9.32 -3.22 16.45
CA GLY A 279 10.18 -3.39 17.63
C GLY A 279 9.55 -2.92 18.95
N TYR A 280 8.24 -2.68 18.97
CA TYR A 280 7.49 -2.34 20.17
C TYR A 280 6.78 -3.57 20.78
N SER A 281 6.31 -3.45 22.02
CA SER A 281 5.61 -4.52 22.71
C SER A 281 4.18 -4.71 22.20
N GLN A 282 3.75 -5.96 22.03
CA GLN A 282 2.34 -6.29 21.75
C GLN A 282 1.42 -5.98 22.93
N ASP A 283 1.97 -5.90 24.14
CA ASP A 283 1.20 -5.69 25.36
C ASP A 283 0.95 -4.20 25.67
N GLY A 284 1.45 -3.30 24.81
CA GLY A 284 1.23 -1.87 24.95
C GLY A 284 -0.23 -1.48 24.74
N ASN A 285 -0.62 -0.34 25.29
CA ASN A 285 -1.94 0.24 25.10
C ASN A 285 -2.07 0.79 23.68
N LEU A 286 -3.18 0.46 23.02
CA LEU A 286 -3.52 0.96 21.69
C LEU A 286 -4.90 1.59 21.70
N TYR A 287 -4.95 2.89 21.47
CA TYR A 287 -6.18 3.68 21.46
C TYR A 287 -6.52 4.11 20.04
N LYS A 288 -7.76 3.95 19.62
CA LYS A 288 -8.26 4.44 18.33
C LYS A 288 -9.13 5.67 18.54
N ALA A 289 -8.85 6.77 17.86
CA ALA A 289 -9.76 7.90 17.78
C ALA A 289 -10.95 7.56 16.88
N VAL A 290 -12.16 7.56 17.45
CA VAL A 290 -13.42 7.17 16.77
C VAL A 290 -14.45 8.29 16.68
N SER A 291 -14.33 9.36 17.47
CA SER A 291 -15.11 10.60 17.32
C SER A 291 -14.23 11.83 17.49
N HIS A 292 -14.65 13.00 17.01
CA HIS A 292 -13.89 14.26 17.15
C HIS A 292 -13.69 14.72 18.60
N ASP A 293 -14.24 14.01 19.59
CA ASP A 293 -13.90 14.24 20.98
C ASP A 293 -12.49 13.72 21.32
N ALA A 294 -11.85 12.93 20.45
CA ALA A 294 -10.43 12.59 20.53
C ALA A 294 -9.50 13.78 20.11
N ASN A 295 -9.74 14.94 20.73
CA ASN A 295 -9.17 16.25 20.40
C ASN A 295 -8.15 16.79 21.40
N PHE A 296 -7.76 15.99 22.40
CA PHE A 296 -6.84 16.37 23.48
C PHE A 296 -7.29 17.60 24.32
N ALA A 297 -8.57 17.97 24.26
CA ALA A 297 -9.16 19.05 25.05
C ALA A 297 -10.01 18.54 26.22
N LEU A 298 -10.33 19.44 27.16
CA LEU A 298 -11.28 19.16 28.26
C LEU A 298 -12.74 19.23 27.82
N THR A 299 -13.02 19.81 26.64
CA THR A 299 -14.38 20.09 26.14
C THR A 299 -14.74 19.22 24.95
N ALA A 300 -16.02 18.88 24.84
CA ALA A 300 -16.53 18.13 23.71
C ALA A 300 -16.50 18.98 22.44
N HIS A 301 -16.21 18.36 21.29
CA HIS A 301 -16.07 19.04 20.00
C HIS A 301 -17.37 19.75 19.57
N ALA A 302 -18.51 19.06 19.67
CA ALA A 302 -19.82 19.59 19.32
C ALA A 302 -20.56 20.20 20.53
N GLY A 303 -19.86 20.41 21.65
CA GLY A 303 -20.47 20.78 22.92
C GLY A 303 -20.53 22.28 23.21
N ASP A 304 -20.18 23.17 22.28
CA ASP A 304 -20.16 24.63 22.49
C ASP A 304 -19.39 25.08 23.76
N GLY A 305 -18.34 24.36 24.14
CA GLY A 305 -17.53 24.62 25.33
C GLY A 305 -17.92 23.82 26.58
N GLU A 306 -18.92 22.93 26.48
CA GLU A 306 -19.25 21.99 27.55
C GLU A 306 -18.11 20.99 27.79
N PRO A 307 -17.83 20.63 29.05
CA PRO A 307 -16.81 19.65 29.39
C PRO A 307 -17.19 18.26 28.89
N LYS A 308 -16.18 17.46 28.58
CA LYS A 308 -16.35 16.02 28.34
C LYS A 308 -16.80 15.30 29.61
N GLU A 309 -17.45 14.15 29.43
CA GLU A 309 -17.78 13.27 30.56
C GLU A 309 -16.51 12.61 31.11
N THR A 310 -15.64 12.16 30.21
CA THR A 310 -14.29 11.66 30.54
C THR A 310 -13.23 12.26 29.62
N LEU A 311 -11.96 12.29 30.04
CA LEU A 311 -10.91 12.88 29.21
C LEU A 311 -10.57 12.01 27.98
N HIS A 312 -10.97 10.74 27.99
CA HIS A 312 -10.82 9.82 26.88
C HIS A 312 -12.06 9.72 25.98
N ASP A 313 -13.09 10.57 26.16
CA ASP A 313 -14.22 10.63 25.24
C ASP A 313 -13.72 10.76 23.79
N GLY A 314 -14.26 9.94 22.89
CA GLY A 314 -13.85 9.86 21.49
C GLY A 314 -12.75 8.85 21.19
N PHE A 315 -12.19 8.17 22.19
CA PHE A 315 -11.26 7.06 22.02
C PHE A 315 -11.87 5.71 22.41
N GLU A 316 -11.53 4.68 21.66
CA GLU A 316 -11.75 3.27 22.02
C GLU A 316 -10.39 2.62 22.31
N LYS A 317 -10.30 1.82 23.38
CA LYS A 317 -9.10 1.03 23.67
C LYS A 317 -9.19 -0.31 22.95
N LYS A 318 -8.32 -0.51 21.96
CA LYS A 318 -8.28 -1.73 21.16
C LYS A 318 -7.49 -2.85 21.81
N GLU A 319 -6.35 -2.51 22.41
CA GLU A 319 -5.44 -3.48 23.02
C GLU A 319 -4.71 -2.88 24.23
N GLY A 320 -4.07 -3.75 25.02
CA GLY A 320 -3.34 -3.40 26.24
C GLY A 320 -4.14 -3.59 27.53
N LEU A 321 -3.43 -3.53 28.66
CA LEU A 321 -4.00 -3.72 30.00
C LEU A 321 -3.87 -2.45 30.86
N PRO A 322 -4.84 -2.18 31.76
CA PRO A 322 -6.12 -2.87 31.94
C PRO A 322 -7.03 -2.79 30.70
N GLU A 323 -7.90 -3.78 30.52
CA GLU A 323 -8.86 -3.83 29.40
C GLU A 323 -9.88 -2.69 29.50
N GLU A 324 -10.51 -2.32 28.38
CA GLU A 324 -11.57 -1.31 28.36
C GLU A 324 -12.70 -1.66 29.35
N GLY A 325 -13.13 -0.68 30.14
CA GLY A 325 -14.12 -0.86 31.20
C GLY A 325 -13.54 -1.20 32.58
N GLU A 326 -12.28 -1.61 32.67
CA GLU A 326 -11.59 -1.80 33.94
C GLU A 326 -11.01 -0.49 34.50
N PRO A 327 -10.89 -0.35 35.84
CA PRO A 327 -10.31 0.85 36.44
C PRO A 327 -8.91 1.16 35.94
N GLY A 328 -8.70 2.38 35.44
CA GLY A 328 -7.41 2.83 34.92
C GLY A 328 -7.09 2.40 33.49
N ALA A 329 -8.06 1.82 32.75
CA ALA A 329 -7.86 1.41 31.36
C ALA A 329 -7.33 2.53 30.45
N PHE A 330 -7.70 3.79 30.72
CA PHE A 330 -7.28 4.96 29.95
C PHE A 330 -6.34 5.90 30.71
N ALA A 331 -5.82 5.50 31.87
CA ALA A 331 -5.14 6.43 32.78
C ALA A 331 -3.97 7.19 32.13
N ASP A 332 -3.17 6.52 31.30
CA ASP A 332 -2.07 7.17 30.59
C ASP A 332 -2.51 8.12 29.47
N LEU A 333 -3.61 7.79 28.77
CA LEU A 333 -4.21 8.66 27.77
C LEU A 333 -4.84 9.89 28.42
N GLU A 334 -5.59 9.71 29.51
CA GLU A 334 -6.19 10.82 30.27
C GLU A 334 -5.12 11.74 30.86
N ASP A 335 -4.01 11.17 31.33
CA ASP A 335 -2.84 11.94 31.79
C ASP A 335 -2.24 12.78 30.64
N LEU A 336 -2.14 12.24 29.42
CA LEU A 336 -1.70 12.99 28.24
C LEU A 336 -2.69 14.11 27.89
N VAL A 337 -3.99 13.81 27.82
CA VAL A 337 -5.04 14.80 27.50
C VAL A 337 -5.02 15.93 28.54
N ASN A 338 -4.98 15.59 29.83
CA ASN A 338 -4.90 16.58 30.91
C ASN A 338 -3.62 17.42 30.81
N PHE A 339 -2.48 16.81 30.51
CA PHE A 339 -1.21 17.52 30.29
C PHE A 339 -1.33 18.54 29.15
N VAL A 340 -1.80 18.11 27.97
CA VAL A 340 -1.98 18.99 26.80
C VAL A 340 -2.92 20.15 27.13
N ALA A 341 -4.02 19.86 27.82
CA ALA A 341 -5.05 20.85 28.07
C ALA A 341 -4.76 21.83 29.20
N THR A 342 -3.94 21.45 30.19
CA THR A 342 -3.81 22.22 31.44
C THR A 342 -2.40 22.70 31.76
N SER A 343 -1.35 22.13 31.15
CA SER A 343 0.02 22.57 31.41
C SER A 343 0.22 24.02 30.95
N ASP A 344 1.01 24.77 31.71
CA ASP A 344 1.51 26.07 31.24
C ASP A 344 2.54 25.88 30.12
N LYS A 345 2.88 26.99 29.47
CA LYS A 345 3.82 27.03 28.34
C LYS A 345 5.16 26.39 28.69
N GLU A 346 5.75 26.81 29.82
CA GLU A 346 7.07 26.35 30.23
C GLU A 346 7.09 24.83 30.48
N THR A 347 6.06 24.30 31.15
CA THR A 347 5.91 22.87 31.43
C THR A 347 5.67 22.09 30.14
N PHE A 348 4.82 22.59 29.24
CA PHE A 348 4.54 21.94 27.96
C PHE A 348 5.78 21.76 27.12
N LEU A 349 6.56 22.83 26.94
CA LEU A 349 7.81 22.78 26.18
C LEU A 349 8.85 21.86 26.82
N ALA A 350 8.89 21.78 28.15
CA ALA A 350 9.86 20.95 28.86
C ALA A 350 9.49 19.46 28.85
N GLU A 351 8.21 19.11 28.90
CA GLU A 351 7.75 17.73 29.11
C GLU A 351 7.19 17.06 27.86
N LEU A 352 6.85 17.79 26.78
CA LEU A 352 6.19 17.21 25.59
C LEU A 352 6.92 15.97 25.03
N GLY A 353 8.22 16.07 24.79
CA GLY A 353 9.02 14.96 24.24
C GLY A 353 9.20 13.76 25.18
N SER A 354 8.79 13.87 26.45
CA SER A 354 8.73 12.73 27.39
C SER A 354 7.34 12.07 27.44
N ARG A 355 6.35 12.67 26.78
CA ARG A 355 4.96 12.21 26.76
C ARG A 355 4.61 11.59 25.40
N VAL A 356 5.06 12.21 24.32
CA VAL A 356 4.82 11.78 22.94
C VAL A 356 6.14 11.71 22.18
N ASP A 357 6.20 10.86 21.16
CA ASP A 357 7.20 11.01 20.11
C ASP A 357 6.86 12.28 19.34
N GLN A 358 7.59 13.35 19.64
CA GLN A 358 7.27 14.67 19.12
C GLN A 358 7.33 14.70 17.58
N ARG A 359 8.21 13.90 16.96
CA ARG A 359 8.32 13.82 15.50
C ARG A 359 7.06 13.20 14.90
N ASP A 360 6.59 12.07 15.43
CA ASP A 360 5.35 11.42 14.97
C ASP A 360 4.16 12.41 14.95
N TYR A 361 3.98 13.19 16.03
CA TYR A 361 2.83 14.07 16.17
C TYR A 361 2.96 15.39 15.40
N GLU A 362 4.17 15.92 15.25
CA GLU A 362 4.46 17.03 14.33
C GLU A 362 4.18 16.63 12.87
N ASP A 363 4.60 15.43 12.50
CA ASP A 363 4.41 14.88 11.16
C ASP A 363 2.96 14.52 10.89
N TRP A 364 2.21 14.09 11.91
CA TRP A 364 0.77 13.92 11.80
C TRP A 364 0.11 15.23 11.34
N TRP A 365 0.49 16.37 11.91
CA TRP A 365 -0.03 17.68 11.48
C TRP A 365 0.37 18.05 10.05
N ILE A 366 1.65 17.89 9.67
CA ILE A 366 2.13 18.12 8.30
C ILE A 366 1.34 17.25 7.30
N PHE A 367 1.23 15.97 7.62
CA PHE A 367 0.57 14.96 6.80
C PHE A 367 -0.90 15.31 6.56
N VAL A 368 -1.71 15.47 7.62
CA VAL A 368 -3.16 15.67 7.48
C VAL A 368 -3.50 17.03 6.88
N THR A 369 -2.67 18.05 7.12
CA THR A 369 -2.83 19.33 6.45
C THR A 369 -2.49 19.22 4.97
N PHE A 370 -1.42 18.53 4.56
CA PHE A 370 -1.09 18.39 3.14
C PHE A 370 -2.20 17.68 2.37
N ILE A 371 -2.63 16.51 2.85
CA ILE A 371 -3.62 15.67 2.15
C ILE A 371 -5.07 16.12 2.36
N VAL A 372 -5.31 17.12 3.22
CA VAL A 372 -6.63 17.61 3.63
C VAL A 372 -7.50 16.47 4.18
N ALA A 373 -6.96 15.72 5.15
CA ALA A 373 -7.67 14.65 5.84
C ALA A 373 -8.49 15.23 7.00
N ASN A 374 -9.62 15.86 6.67
CA ASN A 374 -10.44 16.61 7.61
C ASN A 374 -10.87 15.82 8.85
N ASP A 375 -11.12 14.52 8.71
CA ASP A 375 -11.54 13.67 9.82
C ASP A 375 -10.38 13.30 10.75
N SER A 376 -9.15 13.19 10.21
CA SER A 376 -7.99 12.65 10.93
C SER A 376 -7.48 13.54 12.05
N ALA A 377 -7.86 14.81 12.10
CA ALA A 377 -7.45 15.71 13.19
C ALA A 377 -8.08 15.33 14.55
N GLY A 378 -9.23 14.66 14.56
CA GLY A 378 -9.88 14.20 15.79
C GLY A 378 -10.42 12.77 15.72
N LYS A 379 -10.30 12.09 14.58
CA LYS A 379 -10.68 10.68 14.36
C LYS A 379 -9.55 10.01 13.58
N ASN A 380 -9.78 8.80 13.06
CA ASN A 380 -8.95 8.22 11.99
C ASN A 380 -7.45 8.22 12.33
N SER A 381 -7.16 7.83 13.57
CA SER A 381 -5.81 7.78 14.12
C SER A 381 -5.74 6.75 15.25
N TYR A 382 -4.56 6.18 15.42
CA TYR A 382 -4.21 5.32 16.55
C TYR A 382 -3.08 5.96 17.36
N HIS A 383 -3.15 5.77 18.67
CA HIS A 383 -2.14 6.19 19.62
C HIS A 383 -1.69 4.98 20.43
N TYR A 384 -0.43 4.61 20.28
CA TYR A 384 0.19 3.47 20.95
C TYR A 384 1.07 3.95 22.10
N ARG A 385 1.07 3.25 23.23
CA ARG A 385 2.04 3.45 24.31
C ARG A 385 2.31 2.16 25.07
N ASP A 386 3.59 1.84 25.29
CA ASP A 386 3.98 0.80 26.24
C ASP A 386 4.26 1.41 27.63
N PRO A 387 3.39 1.19 28.62
CA PRO A 387 3.61 1.70 29.98
C PRO A 387 4.75 0.98 30.72
N ALA A 388 5.16 -0.23 30.30
CA ALA A 388 6.18 -1.02 30.99
C ALA A 388 7.60 -0.49 30.77
N THR A 389 7.85 0.21 29.67
CA THR A 389 9.17 0.75 29.30
C THR A 389 9.29 2.26 29.48
N ASP A 390 8.32 2.90 30.15
CA ASP A 390 8.16 4.37 30.20
C ASP A 390 8.02 5.01 28.81
N GLY A 391 7.57 4.24 27.81
CA GLY A 391 7.52 4.65 26.41
C GLY A 391 6.63 5.88 26.20
N VAL A 392 7.04 6.74 25.26
CA VAL A 392 6.23 7.86 24.80
C VAL A 392 5.07 7.35 23.93
N PHE A 393 3.98 8.13 23.83
CA PHE A 393 2.94 7.84 22.86
C PHE A 393 3.48 7.96 21.42
N ARG A 394 3.13 6.99 20.58
CA ARG A 394 3.42 6.95 19.14
C ARG A 394 2.13 7.10 18.36
N TYR A 395 2.18 7.76 17.21
CA TYR A 395 1.02 7.91 16.32
C TYR A 395 1.10 6.90 15.17
N ALA A 396 -0.05 6.34 14.80
CA ALA A 396 -0.21 5.57 13.57
C ALA A 396 -1.46 6.06 12.80
N PRO A 397 -1.33 6.35 11.50
CA PRO A 397 -2.43 6.89 10.69
C PRO A 397 -3.44 5.78 10.34
N TRP A 398 -4.72 6.12 10.22
CA TRP A 398 -5.73 5.19 9.71
C TRP A 398 -6.84 5.86 8.90
N ASP A 399 -7.34 5.23 7.82
CA ASP A 399 -8.58 5.60 7.09
C ASP A 399 -8.53 6.95 6.31
N PHE A 400 -7.93 6.92 5.11
CA PHE A 400 -7.65 8.11 4.26
C PHE A 400 -8.22 8.03 2.83
N ASN A 401 -9.28 7.25 2.63
CA ASN A 401 -10.14 7.35 1.44
C ASN A 401 -10.66 8.79 1.24
N ALA A 402 -11.04 9.47 2.33
CA ALA A 402 -11.47 10.87 2.35
C ALA A 402 -10.26 11.83 2.45
N SER A 403 -9.51 11.95 1.35
CA SER A 403 -8.36 12.83 1.23
C SER A 403 -8.17 13.27 -0.23
N PHE A 404 -7.18 14.14 -0.48
CA PHE A 404 -6.81 14.59 -1.82
C PHE A 404 -8.00 15.09 -2.65
N GLY A 405 -8.72 16.06 -2.09
CA GLY A 405 -9.85 16.69 -2.77
C GLY A 405 -11.17 15.95 -2.65
N GLN A 406 -11.25 14.94 -1.80
CA GLN A 406 -12.46 14.16 -1.62
C GLN A 406 -12.87 14.03 -0.15
N SER A 407 -14.15 14.26 0.16
CA SER A 407 -14.75 13.96 1.47
C SER A 407 -15.22 12.50 1.56
N TRP A 408 -15.64 12.06 2.75
CA TRP A 408 -16.15 10.69 2.96
C TRP A 408 -17.48 10.39 2.23
N GLU A 409 -18.21 11.43 1.81
CA GLU A 409 -19.38 11.33 0.93
C GLU A 409 -19.00 11.53 -0.55
N THR A 410 -17.72 11.45 -0.88
CA THR A 410 -17.14 11.72 -2.21
C THR A 410 -17.30 13.16 -2.70
N GLU A 411 -17.65 14.09 -1.79
CA GLU A 411 -17.77 15.51 -2.14
C GLU A 411 -16.40 16.13 -2.47
N ARG A 412 -16.35 17.20 -3.28
CA ARG A 412 -15.07 17.78 -3.70
C ARG A 412 -14.60 18.83 -2.71
N GLU A 413 -13.34 18.70 -2.31
CA GLU A 413 -12.68 19.58 -1.37
C GLU A 413 -11.68 20.49 -2.09
N SER A 414 -11.55 21.73 -1.62
CA SER A 414 -10.65 22.71 -2.23
C SER A 414 -9.18 22.39 -1.92
N ALA A 415 -8.34 22.37 -2.96
CA ALA A 415 -6.89 22.26 -2.80
C ALA A 415 -6.27 23.52 -2.14
N SER A 416 -6.93 24.67 -2.32
CA SER A 416 -6.47 25.97 -1.86
C SER A 416 -7.12 26.42 -0.52
N ALA A 417 -7.69 25.48 0.25
CA ALA A 417 -8.19 25.76 1.59
C ALA A 417 -7.04 25.80 2.62
N ARG A 418 -6.98 26.87 3.42
CA ARG A 418 -6.11 26.91 4.59
C ARG A 418 -6.74 26.06 5.70
N VAL A 419 -6.12 24.94 6.00
CA VAL A 419 -6.49 24.06 7.12
C VAL A 419 -5.28 23.89 8.02
N ASP A 420 -5.45 24.18 9.31
CA ASP A 420 -4.45 23.96 10.36
C ASP A 420 -4.97 23.07 11.50
N TYR A 421 -6.27 22.77 11.48
CA TYR A 421 -6.97 21.94 12.45
C TYR A 421 -6.78 22.34 13.92
N ALA A 422 -6.32 23.56 14.20
CA ALA A 422 -6.13 24.06 15.56
C ALA A 422 -7.46 24.17 16.32
N GLY A 423 -8.56 24.48 15.61
CA GLY A 423 -9.89 24.49 16.20
C GLY A 423 -10.51 23.10 16.43
N VAL A 424 -9.87 22.03 15.95
CA VAL A 424 -10.36 20.64 16.07
C VAL A 424 -9.53 19.86 17.08
N ASN A 425 -8.23 20.13 17.17
CA ASN A 425 -7.31 19.39 18.02
C ASN A 425 -6.42 20.36 18.83
N LEU A 426 -6.52 20.27 20.16
CA LEU A 426 -5.80 21.17 21.07
C LEU A 426 -4.29 20.94 21.03
N LEU A 427 -3.81 19.73 20.75
CA LEU A 427 -2.38 19.47 20.60
C LEU A 427 -1.82 20.22 19.37
N PHE A 428 -2.56 20.24 18.26
CA PHE A 428 -2.19 21.01 17.08
C PHE A 428 -2.23 22.51 17.34
N GLN A 429 -3.25 23.00 18.04
CA GLN A 429 -3.29 24.39 18.49
C GLN A 429 -2.03 24.76 19.27
N ARG A 430 -1.64 23.93 20.24
CA ARG A 430 -0.46 24.15 21.08
C ARG A 430 0.85 24.13 20.28
N PHE A 431 0.98 23.25 19.29
CA PHE A 431 2.14 23.25 18.38
C PHE A 431 2.27 24.56 17.61
N LEU A 432 1.15 25.15 17.18
CA LEU A 432 1.13 26.34 16.34
C LEU A 432 1.21 27.66 17.13
N GLU A 433 0.75 27.66 18.39
CA GLU A 433 0.81 28.83 19.27
C GLU A 433 2.21 29.07 19.85
N GLU A 434 2.97 28.01 20.08
CA GLU A 434 4.28 28.08 20.73
C GLU A 434 5.43 28.23 19.72
N PRO A 435 6.10 29.40 19.61
CA PRO A 435 7.10 29.62 18.56
C PRO A 435 8.29 28.63 18.60
N ALA A 436 8.60 28.11 19.78
CA ALA A 436 9.66 27.10 19.95
C ALA A 436 9.34 25.76 19.26
N ILE A 437 8.07 25.49 18.96
CA ILE A 437 7.60 24.32 18.19
C ILE A 437 7.14 24.76 16.80
N ALA A 438 6.35 25.83 16.71
CA ALA A 438 5.76 26.29 15.46
C ALA A 438 6.81 26.63 14.40
N ASP A 439 7.90 27.32 14.76
CA ASP A 439 8.90 27.72 13.77
C ASP A 439 9.68 26.51 13.20
N PRO A 440 10.20 25.56 14.02
CA PRO A 440 10.74 24.30 13.52
C PRO A 440 9.73 23.44 12.74
N LEU A 441 8.47 23.38 13.18
CA LEU A 441 7.43 22.62 12.49
C LEU A 441 7.18 23.15 11.07
N ARG A 442 7.10 24.48 10.91
CA ARG A 442 6.95 25.11 9.59
C ARG A 442 8.17 24.90 8.71
N ALA A 443 9.38 25.01 9.29
CA ALA A 443 10.62 24.72 8.56
C ALA A 443 10.70 23.26 8.11
N ARG A 444 10.19 22.32 8.91
CA ARG A 444 10.07 20.93 8.50
C ARG A 444 9.03 20.74 7.41
N TYR A 445 7.89 21.44 7.48
CA TYR A 445 6.90 21.37 6.41
C TYR A 445 7.50 21.85 5.08
N ASP A 446 8.23 22.97 5.09
CA ASP A 446 8.99 23.45 3.93
C ASP A 446 9.96 22.37 3.40
N GLU A 447 10.77 21.75 4.28
CA GLU A 447 11.70 20.67 3.91
C GLU A 447 10.97 19.48 3.26
N VAL A 448 9.84 19.06 3.84
CA VAL A 448 9.03 17.95 3.33
C VAL A 448 8.42 18.28 1.98
N LEU A 449 7.84 19.48 1.81
CA LEU A 449 7.25 19.96 0.55
C LEU A 449 8.29 20.02 -0.57
N HIS A 450 9.53 20.39 -0.25
CA HIS A 450 10.62 20.48 -1.21
C HIS A 450 11.43 19.18 -1.37
N GLY A 451 11.06 18.13 -0.64
CA GLY A 451 11.68 16.82 -0.67
C GLY A 451 10.65 15.72 -0.93
N ALA A 452 10.32 14.95 0.11
CA ALA A 452 9.49 13.76 0.03
C ALA A 452 8.09 14.02 -0.57
N PHE A 453 7.54 15.22 -0.38
CA PHE A 453 6.22 15.62 -0.88
C PHE A 453 6.31 16.62 -2.05
N SER A 454 7.45 16.74 -2.71
CA SER A 454 7.54 17.59 -3.90
C SER A 454 6.53 17.13 -4.95
N ASP A 455 5.91 18.07 -5.68
CA ASP A 455 4.90 17.76 -6.70
C ASP A 455 5.41 16.66 -7.65
N ALA A 456 6.65 16.76 -8.11
CA ALA A 456 7.26 15.74 -8.97
C ALA A 456 7.28 14.32 -8.33
N GLU A 457 7.66 14.20 -7.06
CA GLU A 457 7.71 12.91 -6.37
C GLU A 457 6.30 12.34 -6.15
N VAL A 458 5.34 13.16 -5.67
CA VAL A 458 3.96 12.71 -5.44
C VAL A 458 3.28 12.31 -6.75
N GLN A 459 3.48 13.07 -7.83
CA GLN A 459 2.95 12.72 -9.16
C GLN A 459 3.58 11.43 -9.70
N ALA A 460 4.88 11.21 -9.49
CA ALA A 460 5.55 9.97 -9.90
C ALA A 460 4.99 8.74 -9.17
N LEU A 461 4.60 8.88 -7.90
CA LEU A 461 3.91 7.81 -7.16
C LEU A 461 2.55 7.49 -7.79
N VAL A 462 1.73 8.51 -8.03
CA VAL A 462 0.41 8.34 -8.66
C VAL A 462 0.55 7.68 -10.03
N ASP A 463 1.50 8.14 -10.86
CA ASP A 463 1.75 7.56 -12.18
C ASP A 463 2.21 6.11 -12.11
N GLY A 464 3.06 5.77 -11.14
CA GLY A 464 3.47 4.39 -10.88
C GLY A 464 2.30 3.49 -10.46
N TYR A 465 1.38 3.99 -9.62
CA TYR A 465 0.18 3.26 -9.24
C TYR A 465 -0.74 3.07 -10.44
N VAL A 466 -1.05 4.14 -11.17
CA VAL A 466 -1.93 4.10 -12.36
C VAL A 466 -1.40 3.13 -13.40
N GLN A 467 -0.10 3.20 -13.73
CA GLN A 467 0.53 2.27 -14.68
C GLN A 467 0.32 0.81 -14.26
N ARG A 468 0.37 0.56 -12.94
CA ARG A 468 0.28 -0.78 -12.38
C ARG A 468 -1.15 -1.30 -12.32
N ILE A 469 -2.13 -0.44 -12.07
CA ILE A 469 -3.52 -0.85 -11.81
C ILE A 469 -4.46 -0.65 -12.99
N ASP A 470 -4.09 0.10 -14.05
CA ASP A 470 -5.03 0.56 -15.10
C ASP A 470 -5.93 -0.57 -15.64
N ALA A 471 -5.37 -1.73 -15.99
CA ALA A 471 -6.16 -2.86 -16.48
C ALA A 471 -7.17 -3.40 -15.44
N SER A 472 -6.74 -3.56 -14.19
CA SER A 472 -7.60 -4.03 -13.09
C SER A 472 -8.61 -2.96 -12.64
N ALA A 473 -8.24 -1.68 -12.65
CA ALA A 473 -9.14 -0.55 -12.36
C ALA A 473 -10.29 -0.47 -13.36
N ARG A 474 -10.01 -0.70 -14.66
CA ARG A 474 -11.05 -0.79 -15.71
C ARG A 474 -11.98 -1.97 -15.51
N ARG A 475 -11.45 -3.13 -15.11
CA ARG A 475 -12.26 -4.32 -14.78
C ARG A 475 -13.12 -4.08 -13.54
N ASP A 476 -12.58 -3.40 -12.53
CA ASP A 476 -13.32 -2.98 -11.34
C ASP A 476 -14.46 -2.02 -11.70
N GLU A 477 -14.17 -0.99 -12.49
CA GLU A 477 -15.18 -0.02 -12.96
C GLU A 477 -16.26 -0.69 -13.80
N ALA A 478 -15.91 -1.65 -14.66
CA ALA A 478 -16.89 -2.44 -15.41
C ALA A 478 -17.82 -3.26 -14.49
N ARG A 479 -17.32 -3.73 -13.35
CA ARG A 479 -18.10 -4.51 -12.37
C ARG A 479 -18.93 -3.63 -11.44
N TRP A 480 -18.34 -2.55 -10.92
CA TRP A 480 -18.88 -1.78 -9.79
C TRP A 480 -19.26 -0.35 -10.13
N GLY A 481 -18.87 0.17 -11.29
CA GLY A 481 -19.07 1.58 -11.64
C GLY A 481 -20.53 2.02 -11.62
N GLU A 482 -21.47 1.14 -11.97
CA GLU A 482 -22.90 1.45 -11.86
C GLU A 482 -23.37 1.50 -10.40
N ALA A 483 -22.94 0.55 -9.58
CA ALA A 483 -23.25 0.55 -8.15
C ALA A 483 -22.66 1.78 -7.46
N TYR A 484 -21.45 2.19 -7.83
CA TYR A 484 -20.82 3.44 -7.37
C TYR A 484 -21.68 4.66 -7.75
N ARG A 485 -21.99 4.86 -9.04
CA ARG A 485 -22.74 6.04 -9.50
C ARG A 485 -24.18 6.13 -8.96
N THR A 486 -24.76 5.01 -8.58
CA THR A 486 -26.14 4.93 -8.05
C THR A 486 -26.20 4.81 -6.53
N TYR A 487 -25.06 4.80 -5.84
CA TYR A 487 -25.01 4.70 -4.39
C TYR A 487 -25.67 5.92 -3.72
N GLU A 488 -26.59 5.69 -2.78
CA GLU A 488 -27.45 6.72 -2.22
C GLU A 488 -26.67 7.93 -1.66
N GLY A 489 -25.53 7.68 -1.00
CA GLY A 489 -24.71 8.70 -0.36
C GLY A 489 -24.15 9.77 -1.32
N TRP A 490 -23.99 9.47 -2.61
CA TRP A 490 -23.42 10.41 -3.58
C TRP A 490 -24.01 10.32 -5.00
N SER A 491 -25.11 9.59 -5.19
CA SER A 491 -25.77 9.39 -6.49
C SER A 491 -26.20 10.68 -7.21
N SER A 492 -26.25 11.81 -6.50
CA SER A 492 -26.54 13.13 -7.04
C SER A 492 -25.34 13.76 -7.78
N ARG A 493 -24.12 13.26 -7.55
CA ARG A 493 -22.86 13.73 -8.14
C ARG A 493 -22.79 13.44 -9.65
N ARG A 494 -22.14 14.34 -10.38
CA ARG A 494 -22.04 14.31 -11.86
C ARG A 494 -20.65 14.66 -12.38
N ASP A 495 -19.72 14.95 -11.48
CA ASP A 495 -18.35 15.39 -11.73
C ASP A 495 -17.35 14.29 -11.34
N PHE A 496 -16.43 14.01 -12.26
CA PHE A 496 -15.38 13.00 -12.10
C PHE A 496 -15.94 11.63 -11.70
N THR A 497 -16.87 11.13 -12.53
CA THR A 497 -17.63 9.89 -12.22
C THR A 497 -17.05 8.66 -12.90
N THR A 498 -15.98 8.81 -13.66
CA THR A 498 -15.20 7.72 -14.26
C THR A 498 -13.79 7.67 -13.68
N TYR A 499 -13.14 6.52 -13.85
CA TYR A 499 -11.75 6.31 -13.45
C TYR A 499 -10.79 7.38 -14.02
N GLU A 500 -10.86 7.66 -15.33
CA GLU A 500 -9.94 8.63 -15.97
C GLU A 500 -10.18 10.07 -15.49
N GLU A 501 -11.45 10.45 -15.35
CA GLU A 501 -11.79 11.79 -14.85
C GLU A 501 -11.29 11.97 -13.41
N GLU A 502 -11.42 10.94 -12.57
CA GLU A 502 -10.97 10.97 -11.18
C GLU A 502 -9.45 11.05 -11.07
N ILE A 503 -8.71 10.28 -11.85
CA ILE A 503 -7.24 10.38 -11.89
C ILE A 503 -6.80 11.77 -12.34
N ALA A 504 -7.43 12.33 -13.37
CA ALA A 504 -7.12 13.68 -13.83
C ALA A 504 -7.40 14.74 -12.74
N TYR A 505 -8.53 14.62 -12.04
CA TYR A 505 -8.88 15.48 -10.92
C TYR A 505 -7.85 15.38 -9.79
N LEU A 506 -7.54 14.16 -9.36
CA LEU A 506 -6.60 13.89 -8.27
C LEU A 506 -5.22 14.51 -8.57
N LYS A 507 -4.67 14.28 -9.76
CA LYS A 507 -3.37 14.83 -10.15
C LYS A 507 -3.38 16.36 -10.19
N ALA A 508 -4.44 16.97 -10.74
CA ALA A 508 -4.58 18.42 -10.76
C ALA A 508 -4.71 18.99 -9.33
N TRP A 509 -5.49 18.33 -8.48
CA TRP A 509 -5.68 18.72 -7.09
C TRP A 509 -4.37 18.68 -6.31
N ILE A 510 -3.56 17.64 -6.48
CA ILE A 510 -2.24 17.50 -5.81
C ILE A 510 -1.31 18.65 -6.21
N SER A 511 -1.20 18.96 -7.52
CA SER A 511 -0.36 20.06 -7.97
C SER A 511 -0.84 21.42 -7.45
N GLU A 512 -2.16 21.66 -7.46
CA GLU A 512 -2.72 22.90 -6.88
C GLU A 512 -2.46 22.96 -5.37
N ARG A 513 -2.61 21.85 -4.66
CA ARG A 513 -2.39 21.76 -3.21
C ARG A 513 -0.93 22.05 -2.88
N TRP A 514 0.00 21.46 -3.62
CA TRP A 514 1.43 21.68 -3.44
C TRP A 514 1.78 23.15 -3.66
N GLN A 515 1.32 23.76 -4.76
CA GLN A 515 1.54 25.20 -5.04
C GLN A 515 0.95 26.10 -3.95
N TYR A 516 -0.21 25.72 -3.42
CA TYR A 516 -0.84 26.47 -2.34
C TYR A 516 -0.02 26.41 -1.04
N GLN A 517 0.52 25.24 -0.69
CA GLN A 517 1.35 25.08 0.51
C GLN A 517 2.72 25.73 0.35
N ASP A 518 3.36 25.61 -0.81
CA ASP A 518 4.61 26.29 -1.16
C ASP A 518 4.50 27.83 -1.08
N ALA A 519 3.31 28.39 -1.32
CA ALA A 519 3.09 29.82 -1.15
C ALA A 519 2.97 30.27 0.34
N LEU A 520 2.80 29.32 1.27
CA LEU A 520 2.59 29.58 2.70
C LEU A 520 3.84 29.38 3.56
N TYR A 521 4.75 28.51 3.15
CA TYR A 521 6.01 28.19 3.83
C TYR A 521 7.19 28.70 3.03
#